data_AF-A0A1S4CEL3-F1
#
_entry.id   AF-A0A1S4CEL3-F1
#
_cell.length_a   1.000
_cell.length_b   1.000
_cell.length_c   1.000
_cell.angle_alpha   90.00
_cell.angle_beta   90.00
_cell.angle_gamma   90.00
#
_symmetry.space_group_name_H-M   'P 1'
#
loop_
_entity.id
_entity.type
_entity.pdbx_description
1 polymer ?
#
loop_
_entity_poly.entity_id
_entity_poly.type
_entity_poly.pdbx_seq_one_letter_code
_entity_poly.pdbx_strand_id
1 'polypeptide(L)'
;MVGKIMKAQRTMMEAEFSQDNITNMNSCSINQIYHKLRGTFEKVSWRKVVCHNGGCPRWKFVLTMTAHERLYTKDRLQRWGMTVDQDCILCNNEKETIQYLFFECSYSKALWSKLLEWPGIDRPRMGRGAKIGREMGQKKKCNS
;
A
#
# COMPACT_ATOMS: atom_id res chain seq x y z
N MET A 1 17.54 -18.18 26.32
CA MET A 1 18.47 -17.88 25.19
C MET A 1 18.37 -18.92 24.08
N VAL A 2 18.50 -20.21 24.40
CA VAL A 2 18.39 -21.34 23.46
C VAL A 2 17.09 -21.38 22.64
N GLY A 3 15.94 -21.06 23.24
CA GLY A 3 14.65 -21.07 22.54
C GLY A 3 14.55 -20.08 21.37
N LYS A 4 15.25 -18.94 21.43
CA LYS A 4 15.29 -17.98 20.31
C LYS A 4 16.15 -18.49 19.14
N ILE A 5 17.24 -19.21 19.47
CA ILE A 5 18.15 -19.83 18.50
C ILE A 5 17.43 -20.95 17.76
N MET A 6 16.76 -21.84 18.49
CA MET A 6 16.01 -22.96 17.91
C MET A 6 14.83 -22.48 17.04
N LYS A 7 14.18 -21.37 17.42
CA LYS A 7 13.11 -20.76 16.62
C LYS A 7 13.64 -20.18 15.31
N ALA A 8 14.77 -19.46 15.35
CA ALA A 8 15.40 -18.92 14.15
C ALA A 8 15.87 -20.03 13.20
N GLN A 9 16.45 -21.10 13.74
CA GLN A 9 16.90 -22.25 12.96
C GLN A 9 15.75 -22.96 12.24
N ARG A 10 14.60 -23.13 12.90
CA ARG A 10 13.39 -23.68 12.29
C ARG A 10 12.89 -22.83 11.12
N THR A 11 12.84 -21.51 11.28
CA THR A 11 12.40 -20.58 10.23
C THR A 11 13.36 -20.58 9.02
N MET A 12 14.65 -20.80 9.25
CA MET A 12 15.64 -20.95 8.16
C MET A 12 15.45 -22.27 7.40
N MET A 13 15.19 -23.37 8.11
CA MET A 13 14.91 -24.68 7.50
C MET A 13 13.61 -24.69 6.69
N GLU A 14 12.55 -24.05 7.20
CA GLU A 14 11.26 -23.88 6.49
C GLU A 14 11.40 -23.06 5.20
N ALA A 15 12.44 -22.25 5.07
CA ALA A 15 12.76 -21.44 3.89
C ALA A 15 13.79 -22.09 2.96
N GLU A 16 13.98 -23.41 3.07
CA GLU A 16 14.88 -24.24 2.28
C GLU A 16 16.37 -23.82 2.35
N PHE A 17 16.78 -23.14 3.43
CA PHE A 17 18.19 -22.99 3.71
C PHE A 17 18.72 -24.26 4.37
N SER A 18 19.27 -25.18 3.57
CA SER A 18 20.05 -26.31 4.10
C SER A 18 21.28 -25.78 4.85
N GLN A 19 21.59 -26.39 5.99
CA GLN A 19 22.78 -26.10 6.79
C GLN A 19 24.07 -26.18 5.93
N ASP A 20 24.07 -27.05 4.92
CA ASP A 20 25.17 -27.27 3.98
C ASP A 20 25.34 -26.14 2.94
N ASN A 21 24.26 -25.45 2.57
CA ASN A 21 24.35 -24.28 1.68
C ASN A 21 24.91 -23.06 2.42
N ILE A 22 24.67 -22.94 3.73
CA ILE A 22 25.16 -21.83 4.56
C ILE A 22 26.66 -22.00 4.85
N THR A 23 27.11 -23.23 5.15
CA THR A 23 28.52 -23.52 5.43
C THR A 23 29.40 -23.51 4.19
N ASN A 24 28.83 -23.75 2.99
CA ASN A 24 29.54 -23.77 1.71
C ASN A 24 29.53 -22.39 0.99
N MET A 25 28.72 -21.43 1.47
CA MET A 25 28.79 -20.04 0.98
C MET A 25 29.87 -19.27 1.72
N ASN A 26 30.97 -18.95 1.03
CA ASN A 26 32.08 -18.13 1.53
C ASN A 26 31.64 -16.72 2.03
N SER A 27 30.43 -16.29 1.69
CA SER A 27 29.78 -15.11 2.27
C SER A 27 28.25 -15.27 2.22
N CYS A 28 27.61 -15.50 3.37
CA CYS A 28 26.16 -15.46 3.48
C CYS A 28 25.71 -14.04 3.87
N SER A 29 25.07 -13.33 2.95
CA SER A 29 24.54 -11.99 3.25
C SER A 29 23.15 -12.10 3.89
N ILE A 30 22.95 -11.40 5.02
CA ILE A 30 21.62 -11.24 5.65
C ILE A 30 20.58 -10.77 4.61
N ASN A 31 21.00 -9.97 3.63
CA ASN A 31 20.13 -9.49 2.56
C ASN A 31 19.60 -10.64 1.68
N GLN A 32 20.44 -11.61 1.33
CA GLN A 32 20.04 -12.77 0.53
C GLN A 32 19.08 -13.68 1.31
N ILE A 33 19.34 -13.87 2.61
CA ILE A 33 18.43 -14.60 3.51
C ILE A 33 17.07 -13.91 3.57
N TYR A 34 17.07 -12.59 3.80
CA TYR A 34 15.86 -11.80 3.87
C TYR A 34 15.04 -11.87 2.58
N HIS A 35 15.67 -11.78 1.40
CA HIS A 35 14.99 -11.86 0.12
C HIS A 35 14.36 -13.23 -0.17
N LYS A 36 15.03 -14.33 0.19
CA LYS A 36 14.46 -15.68 0.06
C LYS A 36 13.31 -15.91 1.04
N LEU A 37 13.48 -15.52 2.31
CA LEU A 37 12.41 -15.59 3.32
C LEU A 37 11.19 -14.75 2.97
N ARG A 38 11.40 -13.61 2.30
CA ARG A 38 10.31 -12.77 1.80
C ARG A 38 9.47 -13.52 0.77
N GLY A 39 10.08 -14.35 -0.07
CA GLY A 39 9.48 -14.89 -1.28
C GLY A 39 9.34 -13.85 -2.40
N THR A 40 8.78 -14.28 -3.53
CA THR A 40 8.54 -13.42 -4.70
C THR A 40 7.19 -12.71 -4.57
N PHE A 41 7.19 -11.38 -4.58
CA PHE A 41 5.96 -10.58 -4.61
C PHE A 41 5.75 -9.95 -5.97
N GLU A 42 4.49 -9.91 -6.40
CA GLU A 42 4.10 -9.17 -7.58
C GLU A 42 4.30 -7.66 -7.35
N LYS A 43 4.95 -7.00 -8.31
CA LYS A 43 5.15 -5.55 -8.25
C LYS A 43 3.81 -4.86 -8.49
N VAL A 44 3.19 -4.37 -7.42
CA VAL A 44 1.94 -3.59 -7.51
C VAL A 44 2.16 -2.26 -8.25
N SER A 45 1.22 -1.88 -9.12
CA SER A 45 1.33 -0.69 -9.97
C SER A 45 1.37 0.62 -9.16
N TRP A 46 0.72 0.63 -7.99
CA TRP A 46 0.65 1.78 -7.09
C TRP A 46 1.93 2.02 -6.28
N ARG A 47 2.91 1.10 -6.30
CA ARG A 47 4.21 1.25 -5.59
C ARG A 47 4.90 2.57 -5.90
N LYS A 48 4.91 2.96 -7.18
CA LYS A 48 5.55 4.22 -7.63
C LYS A 48 4.86 5.45 -7.06
N VAL A 49 3.55 5.36 -6.79
CA VAL A 49 2.73 6.46 -6.31
C VAL A 49 2.85 6.61 -4.80
N VAL A 50 2.92 5.49 -4.07
CA VAL A 50 3.04 5.47 -2.60
C VAL A 50 4.49 5.60 -2.12
N CYS A 51 5.39 4.74 -2.59
CA CYS A 51 6.74 4.58 -2.02
C CYS A 51 7.80 5.44 -2.73
N HIS A 52 7.65 5.71 -4.03
CA HIS A 52 8.64 6.45 -4.84
C HIS A 52 8.23 7.90 -5.10
N ASN A 53 7.48 8.48 -4.16
CA ASN A 53 6.92 9.82 -4.26
C ASN A 53 7.92 10.84 -3.66
N GLY A 54 8.17 11.98 -4.32
CA GLY A 54 8.97 13.08 -3.76
C GLY A 54 8.19 14.00 -2.81
N GLY A 55 6.88 13.78 -2.66
CA GLY A 55 5.99 14.62 -1.88
C GLY A 55 6.26 14.60 -0.37
N CYS A 56 5.68 15.57 0.33
CA CYS A 56 5.80 15.70 1.78
C CYS A 56 5.35 14.39 2.50
N PRO A 57 6.04 13.97 3.57
CA PRO A 57 5.72 12.76 4.33
C PRO A 57 4.25 12.62 4.74
N ARG A 58 3.59 13.73 5.07
CA ARG A 58 2.16 13.74 5.43
C ARG A 58 1.28 13.19 4.31
N TRP A 59 1.54 13.56 3.06
CA TRP A 59 0.77 13.07 1.91
C TRP A 59 1.05 11.61 1.61
N LYS A 60 2.31 11.18 1.74
CA LYS A 60 2.71 9.78 1.61
C LYS A 60 2.00 8.90 2.64
N PHE A 61 1.88 9.38 3.87
CA PHE A 61 1.17 8.67 4.92
C PHE A 61 -0.31 8.48 4.57
N VAL A 62 -1.01 9.55 4.19
CA VAL A 62 -2.42 9.48 3.77
C VAL A 62 -2.59 8.50 2.59
N LEU A 63 -1.73 8.62 1.57
CA LEU A 63 -1.80 7.78 0.39
C LEU A 63 -1.51 6.30 0.70
N THR A 64 -0.59 6.03 1.62
CA THR A 64 -0.33 4.66 2.11
C THR A 64 -1.56 4.10 2.82
N MET A 65 -2.20 4.91 3.67
CA MET A 65 -3.42 4.51 4.36
C MET A 65 -4.56 4.24 3.38
N THR A 66 -4.74 5.10 2.37
CA THR A 66 -5.70 4.89 1.28
C THR A 66 -5.43 3.58 0.52
N ALA A 67 -4.17 3.32 0.13
CA ALA A 67 -3.79 2.12 -0.60
C ALA A 67 -3.98 0.81 0.18
N HIS A 68 -4.02 0.90 1.52
CA HIS A 68 -4.27 -0.24 2.39
C HIS A 68 -5.72 -0.32 2.89
N GLU A 69 -6.62 0.53 2.38
CA GLU A 69 -8.00 0.68 2.86
C GLU A 69 -8.10 0.97 4.36
N ARG A 70 -7.09 1.67 4.88
CA ARG A 70 -6.91 2.00 6.30
C ARG A 70 -7.22 3.44 6.63
N LEU A 71 -7.77 4.22 5.71
CA LEU A 71 -8.27 5.55 6.03
C LEU A 71 -9.51 5.48 6.92
N TYR A 72 -9.75 6.49 7.74
CA TYR A 72 -10.94 6.61 8.58
C TYR A 72 -12.11 7.17 7.77
N THR A 73 -12.73 6.35 6.92
CA THR A 73 -13.97 6.71 6.22
C THR A 73 -15.19 6.35 7.07
N LYS A 74 -16.33 7.02 6.84
CA LYS A 74 -17.59 6.73 7.54
C LYS A 74 -18.03 5.27 7.42
N ASP A 75 -17.82 4.65 6.26
CA ASP A 75 -18.08 3.20 6.06
C ASP A 75 -17.26 2.32 7.03
N ARG A 76 -16.00 2.69 7.30
CA ARG A 76 -15.15 1.93 8.22
C ARG A 76 -15.54 2.16 9.68
N LEU A 77 -15.92 3.40 10.03
CA LEU A 77 -16.42 3.73 11.36
C LEU A 77 -17.72 2.97 11.66
N GLN A 78 -18.60 2.80 10.66
CA GLN A 78 -19.80 1.98 10.80
C GLN A 78 -19.48 0.52 11.09
N ARG A 79 -18.50 -0.06 10.40
CA ARG A 79 -18.04 -1.45 10.67
C ARG A 79 -17.48 -1.63 12.08
N TRP A 80 -17.05 -0.54 12.74
CA TRP A 80 -16.60 -0.55 14.13
C TRP A 80 -17.75 -0.38 15.14
N GLY A 81 -19.00 -0.33 14.66
CA GLY A 81 -20.19 -0.20 15.52
C GLY A 81 -20.50 1.24 15.91
N MET A 82 -19.87 2.23 15.28
CA MET A 82 -20.21 3.64 15.51
C MET A 82 -21.44 4.02 14.68
N THR A 83 -22.43 4.64 15.32
CA THR A 83 -23.58 5.23 14.64
C THR A 83 -23.16 6.57 14.04
N VAL A 84 -22.71 6.54 12.80
CA VAL A 84 -22.37 7.73 12.00
C VAL A 84 -23.18 7.74 10.72
N ASP A 85 -23.64 8.93 10.35
CA ASP A 85 -24.21 9.19 9.02
C ASP A 85 -23.20 8.76 7.94
N GLN A 86 -23.68 7.99 6.96
CA GLN A 86 -22.86 7.36 5.93
C GLN A 86 -22.64 8.24 4.71
N ASP A 87 -23.37 9.36 4.57
CA ASP A 87 -23.30 10.16 3.37
C ASP A 87 -21.92 10.84 3.23
N CYS A 88 -21.40 10.88 2.01
CA CYS A 88 -20.11 11.49 1.72
C CYS A 88 -20.11 12.97 2.06
N ILE A 89 -19.21 13.40 2.94
CA ILE A 89 -19.17 14.80 3.44
C ILE A 89 -18.95 15.85 2.35
N LEU A 90 -18.44 15.45 1.18
CA LEU A 90 -18.11 16.36 0.08
C LEU A 90 -19.30 16.62 -0.86
N CYS A 91 -20.19 15.64 -1.05
CA CYS A 91 -21.31 15.75 -2.00
C CYS A 91 -22.68 15.45 -1.40
N ASN A 92 -22.74 14.86 -0.20
CA ASN A 92 -23.94 14.44 0.53
C ASN A 92 -24.94 13.63 -0.32
N ASN A 93 -24.45 12.83 -1.27
CA ASN A 93 -25.32 12.14 -2.25
C ASN A 93 -25.16 10.62 -2.25
N GLU A 94 -24.00 10.10 -1.82
CA GLU A 94 -23.73 8.66 -1.81
C GLU A 94 -22.84 8.29 -0.61
N LYS A 95 -22.80 7.01 -0.27
CA LYS A 95 -22.06 6.51 0.90
C LYS A 95 -20.56 6.76 0.80
N GLU A 96 -19.96 7.24 1.89
CA GLU A 96 -18.54 7.53 1.97
C GLU A 96 -17.70 6.24 2.08
N THR A 97 -17.31 5.73 0.92
CA THR A 97 -16.26 4.71 0.81
C THR A 97 -14.95 5.34 0.33
N ILE A 98 -13.82 4.65 0.50
CA ILE A 98 -12.53 5.13 -0.02
C ILE A 98 -12.57 5.31 -1.54
N GLN A 99 -13.20 4.35 -2.25
CA GLN A 99 -13.33 4.43 -3.70
C GLN A 99 -14.17 5.64 -4.11
N TYR A 100 -15.31 5.83 -3.43
CA TYR A 100 -16.18 6.96 -3.70
C TYR A 100 -15.49 8.30 -3.40
N LEU A 101 -14.92 8.44 -2.21
CA LEU A 101 -14.29 9.67 -1.73
C LEU A 101 -13.17 10.15 -2.65
N PHE A 102 -12.35 9.24 -3.20
CA PHE A 102 -11.20 9.64 -4.03
C PHE A 102 -11.46 9.62 -5.54
N PHE A 103 -12.38 8.78 -6.04
CA PHE A 103 -12.48 8.52 -7.49
C PHE A 103 -13.87 8.74 -8.08
N GLU A 104 -14.95 8.53 -7.33
CA GLU A 104 -16.30 8.55 -7.90
C GLU A 104 -17.10 9.80 -7.52
N CYS A 105 -16.81 10.38 -6.35
CA CYS A 105 -17.43 11.60 -5.86
C CYS A 105 -17.26 12.75 -6.87
N SER A 106 -18.36 13.44 -7.15
CA SER A 106 -18.42 14.58 -8.09
C SER A 106 -17.44 15.70 -7.71
N TYR A 107 -17.36 16.02 -6.41
CA TYR A 107 -16.42 17.01 -5.89
C TYR A 107 -14.96 16.61 -6.15
N SER A 108 -14.62 15.37 -5.81
CA SER A 108 -13.25 14.85 -6.00
C SER A 108 -12.88 14.77 -7.48
N LYS A 109 -13.81 14.38 -8.35
CA LYS A 109 -13.60 14.41 -9.81
C LYS A 109 -13.30 15.83 -10.30
N ALA A 110 -14.06 16.83 -9.87
CA ALA A 110 -13.82 18.22 -10.24
C ALA A 110 -12.46 18.72 -9.74
N LEU A 111 -12.05 18.33 -8.53
CA LEU A 111 -10.73 18.63 -7.98
C LEU A 111 -9.62 18.00 -8.82
N TRP A 112 -9.76 16.73 -9.21
CA TRP A 112 -8.79 16.05 -10.07
C TRP A 112 -8.66 16.73 -11.43
N SER A 113 -9.76 17.13 -12.06
CA SER A 113 -9.72 17.86 -13.33
C SER A 113 -8.90 19.15 -13.19
N LYS A 114 -9.17 19.96 -12.17
CA LYS A 114 -8.41 21.21 -11.92
C LYS A 114 -6.94 20.96 -11.61
N LEU A 115 -6.61 19.92 -10.84
CA LEU A 115 -5.23 19.55 -10.53
C LEU A 115 -4.46 19.07 -11.77
N LEU A 116 -5.14 18.39 -12.69
CA LEU A 116 -4.57 17.92 -13.95
C LEU A 116 -4.42 19.05 -14.98
N GLU A 117 -5.29 20.06 -14.93
CA GLU A 117 -5.21 21.26 -15.75
C GLU A 117 -4.16 22.26 -15.26
N TRP A 118 -3.72 22.18 -13.99
CA TRP A 118 -2.79 23.13 -13.41
C TRP A 118 -1.43 23.15 -14.15
N PRO A 119 -1.09 24.25 -14.86
CA PRO A 119 0.18 24.37 -15.56
C PRO A 119 1.32 24.50 -14.54
N GLY A 120 2.30 23.60 -14.63
CA GLY A 120 3.47 23.58 -13.74
C GLY A 120 3.65 22.29 -12.92
N ILE A 121 2.69 21.37 -12.98
CA ILE A 121 2.94 19.98 -12.56
C ILE A 121 3.45 19.21 -13.78
N ASP A 122 4.73 19.39 -14.13
CA ASP A 122 5.40 18.54 -15.12
C ASP A 122 5.67 17.16 -14.49
N ARG A 123 4.61 16.39 -14.31
CA ARG A 123 4.70 14.97 -14.03
C ARG A 123 4.39 14.27 -15.35
N PRO A 124 5.29 13.42 -15.87
CA PRO A 124 5.04 12.72 -17.13
C PRO A 124 3.68 12.04 -17.03
N ARG A 125 2.78 12.38 -17.98
CA ARG A 125 1.39 11.92 -18.02
C ARG A 125 1.33 10.42 -17.78
N MET A 126 1.06 10.00 -16.54
CA MET A 126 0.80 8.60 -16.24
C MET A 126 -0.71 8.45 -16.08
N GLY A 127 -1.35 8.13 -17.20
CA GLY A 127 -2.73 7.65 -17.30
C GLY A 127 -2.93 6.33 -16.56
N ARG A 128 -2.81 6.35 -15.23
CA ARG A 128 -2.91 5.18 -14.35
C ARG A 128 -3.91 5.33 -13.21
N GLY A 129 -4.53 6.50 -13.03
CA GLY A 129 -5.49 6.75 -11.94
C GLY A 129 -6.60 5.71 -11.85
N ALA A 130 -7.14 5.29 -13.00
CA ALA A 130 -8.22 4.30 -13.08
C ALA A 130 -7.80 2.83 -12.82
N LYS A 131 -6.51 2.49 -12.95
CA LYS A 131 -5.98 1.18 -12.54
C LYS A 131 -5.59 1.17 -11.06
N ILE A 132 -5.06 2.29 -10.57
CA ILE A 132 -4.64 2.44 -9.17
C ILE A 132 -5.85 2.26 -8.23
N GLY A 133 -7.01 2.89 -8.51
CA GLY A 133 -8.21 2.70 -7.68
C GLY A 133 -8.67 1.23 -7.58
N ARG A 134 -8.72 0.52 -8.71
CA ARG A 134 -9.10 -0.90 -8.77
C ARG A 134 -8.08 -1.87 -8.17
N GLU A 135 -6.78 -1.57 -8.26
CA GLU A 135 -5.71 -2.41 -7.69
C GLU A 135 -5.38 -2.09 -6.24
N MET A 136 -5.68 -0.89 -5.73
CA MET A 136 -5.51 -0.54 -4.31
C MET A 136 -6.48 -1.32 -3.40
N GLY A 137 -7.60 -1.82 -3.93
CA GLY A 137 -8.48 -2.75 -3.20
C GLY A 137 -7.94 -4.18 -3.11
N GLN A 138 -6.89 -4.52 -3.87
CA GLN A 138 -6.20 -5.80 -3.71
C GLN A 138 -5.25 -5.67 -2.53
N LYS A 139 -5.44 -6.48 -1.48
CA LYS A 139 -4.60 -6.56 -0.26
C LYS A 139 -3.16 -7.04 -0.52
N LYS A 140 -2.49 -6.50 -1.54
CA LYS A 140 -1.11 -6.80 -1.90
C LYS A 140 -0.21 -5.83 -1.13
N LYS A 141 0.72 -6.34 -0.33
CA LYS A 141 1.64 -5.50 0.45
C LYS A 141 2.64 -4.81 -0.50
N CYS A 142 2.66 -3.48 -0.57
CA CYS A 142 3.92 -2.80 -0.92
C CYS A 142 4.87 -2.99 0.23
N ASN A 143 6.09 -3.43 -0.04
CA ASN A 143 7.19 -3.09 0.85
C ASN A 143 8.42 -2.74 0.01
N SER A 144 9.17 -1.76 0.51
CA SER A 144 10.44 -1.25 0.01
C SER A 144 11.43 -2.35 -0.35
#